data_AF-A0A975J1K1-F1
#
_entry.id   AF-A0A975J1K1-F1
#
_cell.length_a   1.000
_cell.length_b   1.000
_cell.length_c   1.000
_cell.angle_alpha   90.00
_cell.angle_beta   90.00
_cell.angle_gamma   90.00
#
_symmetry.space_group_name_H-M   'P 1'
#
loop_
_entity.id
_entity.type
_entity.pdbx_description
1 polymer ?
#
loop_
_entity_poly.entity_id
_entity_poly.type
_entity_poly.pdbx_seq_one_letter_code
_entity_poly.pdbx_strand_id
1 'polypeptide(L)'
;MSTNTNVNAAKGKRYTDKEKSEILAFVDKVNAEKGRGGQSAAAKKYKISQLTISSWLKSGIGSGPVAKGNGGAKGGISSKLAKLANLASQIEKTEKELGKLQAQFEALKKSL
;
A
#
# COMPACT_ATOMS: atom_id res chain seq x y z
N MET A 1 16.69 -51.79 -0.64
CA MET A 1 15.75 -50.83 -0.02
C MET A 1 16.21 -49.42 -0.38
N SER A 2 15.74 -48.88 -1.51
CA SER A 2 16.18 -47.56 -2.00
C SER A 2 15.34 -46.44 -1.39
N THR A 3 16.00 -45.51 -0.70
CA THR A 3 15.41 -44.34 -0.04
C THR A 3 14.99 -43.29 -1.06
N ASN A 4 13.70 -43.22 -1.37
CA ASN A 4 13.16 -42.16 -2.23
C ASN A 4 12.56 -41.04 -1.37
N THR A 5 13.42 -40.15 -0.85
CA THR A 5 13.00 -38.98 -0.09
C THR A 5 12.31 -38.01 -1.05
N ASN A 6 10.97 -38.08 -1.11
CA ASN A 6 10.17 -37.27 -2.01
C ASN A 6 10.19 -35.79 -1.58
N VAL A 7 11.10 -35.02 -2.18
CA VAL A 7 11.27 -33.57 -1.95
C VAL A 7 10.03 -32.74 -2.32
N ASN A 8 8.98 -33.34 -2.88
CA ASN A 8 7.73 -32.68 -3.26
C ASN A 8 6.62 -32.79 -2.21
N ALA A 9 6.77 -33.56 -1.13
CA ALA A 9 5.78 -33.58 -0.05
C ALA A 9 5.63 -32.21 0.64
N ALA A 10 6.65 -31.35 0.56
CA ALA A 10 6.59 -29.96 1.00
C ALA A 10 5.91 -28.99 0.00
N LYS A 11 5.72 -29.41 -1.26
CA LYS A 11 5.12 -28.57 -2.33
C LYS A 11 3.60 -28.63 -2.39
N GLY A 12 2.96 -29.46 -1.55
CA GLY A 12 1.51 -29.61 -1.45
C GLY A 12 0.91 -29.08 -0.15
N LYS A 13 1.64 -28.26 0.64
CA LYS A 13 1.07 -27.70 1.86
C LYS A 13 -0.06 -26.73 1.49
N ARG A 14 -1.30 -27.16 1.72
CA ARG A 14 -2.47 -26.29 1.62
C ARG A 14 -2.48 -25.39 2.85
N TYR A 15 -2.20 -24.11 2.65
CA TYR A 15 -2.36 -23.12 3.70
C TYR A 15 -3.85 -22.97 4.01
N THR A 16 -4.18 -23.04 5.29
CA THR A 16 -5.51 -22.68 5.77
C THR A 16 -5.74 -21.18 5.55
N ASP A 17 -6.99 -20.76 5.46
CA ASP A 17 -7.28 -19.34 5.23
C ASP A 17 -6.83 -18.45 6.39
N LYS A 18 -6.76 -19.02 7.60
CA LYS A 18 -6.15 -18.38 8.77
C LYS A 18 -4.64 -18.15 8.58
N GLU A 19 -3.89 -19.18 8.19
CA GLU A 19 -2.44 -19.04 7.94
C GLU A 19 -2.17 -18.03 6.81
N LYS A 20 -2.96 -18.06 5.73
CA LYS A 20 -2.84 -17.07 4.64
C LYS A 20 -3.06 -15.65 5.14
N SER A 21 -4.08 -15.42 5.96
CA SER A 21 -4.38 -14.11 6.54
C SER A 21 -3.25 -13.61 7.44
N GLU A 22 -2.68 -14.47 8.28
CA GLU A 22 -1.53 -14.11 9.13
C GLU A 22 -0.30 -13.73 8.31
N ILE A 23 -0.04 -14.45 7.21
CA ILE A 23 1.08 -14.15 6.30
C ILE A 23 0.85 -12.80 5.61
N LEU A 24 -0.38 -12.51 5.17
CA LEU A 24 -0.72 -11.23 4.54
C LEU A 24 -0.65 -10.06 5.53
N ALA A 25 -1.13 -10.24 6.76
CA ALA A 25 -1.00 -9.24 7.82
C ALA A 25 0.47 -8.94 8.14
N PHE A 26 1.34 -9.95 8.11
CA PHE A 26 2.79 -9.75 8.26
C PHE A 26 3.38 -8.96 7.07
N VAL A 27 2.96 -9.25 5.84
CA VAL A 27 3.37 -8.49 4.64
C VAL A 27 2.97 -7.02 4.78
N ASP A 28 1.74 -6.75 5.21
CA ASP A 28 1.24 -5.39 5.41
C ASP A 28 1.98 -4.64 6.52
N LYS A 29 2.26 -5.31 7.64
CA LYS A 29 3.08 -4.75 8.72
C LYS A 29 4.48 -4.37 8.23
N VAL A 30 5.15 -5.27 7.52
CA VAL A 30 6.49 -4.99 6.98
C VAL A 30 6.44 -3.91 5.91
N ASN A 31 5.36 -3.86 5.12
CA ASN A 31 5.21 -2.81 4.12
C ASN A 31 4.95 -1.43 4.75
N ALA A 32 4.24 -1.39 5.88
CA ALA A 32 4.03 -0.16 6.64
C ALA A 32 5.35 0.35 7.26
N GLU A 33 6.18 -0.54 7.79
CA GLU A 33 7.45 -0.20 8.45
C GLU A 33 8.58 0.12 7.44
N LYS A 34 8.72 -0.67 6.36
CA LYS A 34 9.89 -0.66 5.47
C LYS A 34 9.55 -0.33 4.01
N GLY A 35 8.29 0.00 3.70
CA GLY A 35 7.86 0.30 2.34
C GLY A 35 7.69 -0.95 1.48
N ARG A 36 8.46 -1.10 0.39
CA ARG A 36 8.29 -2.24 -0.54
C ARG A 36 9.24 -3.38 -0.16
N GLY A 37 8.73 -4.40 0.54
CA GLY A 37 9.56 -5.55 0.94
C GLY A 37 8.87 -6.67 1.71
N GLY A 38 7.59 -6.51 2.05
CA GLY A 38 6.84 -7.46 2.85
C GLY A 38 6.77 -8.85 2.24
N GLN A 39 6.63 -8.97 0.92
CA GLN A 39 6.60 -10.28 0.22
C GLN A 39 7.93 -11.03 0.38
N SER A 40 9.07 -10.36 0.22
CA SER A 40 10.39 -10.98 0.38
C SER A 40 10.68 -11.33 1.84
N ALA A 41 10.24 -10.50 2.79
CA ALA A 41 10.35 -10.79 4.22
C ALA A 41 9.48 -12.00 4.62
N ALA A 42 8.25 -12.06 4.12
CA ALA A 42 7.32 -13.16 4.37
C ALA A 42 7.81 -14.46 3.74
N ALA A 43 8.34 -14.40 2.52
CA ALA A 43 8.95 -15.55 1.86
C ALA A 43 10.12 -16.13 2.67
N LYS A 44 10.97 -15.27 3.24
CA LYS A 44 12.07 -15.70 4.10
C LYS A 44 11.59 -16.33 5.41
N LYS A 45 10.57 -15.72 6.05
CA LYS A 45 10.04 -16.14 7.34
C LYS A 45 9.23 -17.44 7.28
N TYR A 46 8.31 -17.52 6.32
CA TYR A 46 7.36 -18.63 6.19
C TYR A 46 7.82 -19.71 5.20
N LYS A 47 8.99 -19.51 4.57
CA LYS A 47 9.55 -20.40 3.53
C LYS A 47 8.57 -20.64 2.37
N ILE A 48 7.85 -19.58 1.99
CA ILE A 48 6.83 -19.59 0.93
C ILE A 48 7.39 -18.86 -0.27
N SER A 49 7.04 -19.30 -1.48
CA SER A 49 7.40 -18.54 -2.68
C SER A 49 6.74 -17.15 -2.66
N GLN A 50 7.52 -16.12 -3.02
CA GLN A 50 6.99 -14.76 -3.21
C GLN A 50 5.84 -14.75 -4.21
N LEU A 51 5.87 -15.63 -5.21
CA LEU A 51 4.81 -15.77 -6.20
C LEU A 51 3.49 -16.25 -5.58
N THR A 52 3.56 -17.20 -4.65
CA THR A 52 2.39 -17.70 -3.92
C THR A 52 1.75 -16.60 -3.08
N ILE A 53 2.56 -15.81 -2.37
CA ILE A 53 2.09 -14.65 -1.60
C ILE A 53 1.46 -13.60 -2.52
N SER A 54 2.09 -13.33 -3.68
CA SER A 54 1.54 -12.40 -4.67
C SER A 54 0.20 -12.87 -5.25
N SER A 55 0.02 -14.19 -5.39
CA SER A 55 -1.24 -14.79 -5.84
C SER A 55 -2.35 -14.56 -4.82
N TRP A 56 -2.05 -14.70 -3.51
CA TRP A 56 -3.04 -14.47 -2.45
C TRP A 56 -3.42 -12.99 -2.30
N LEU A 57 -2.43 -12.10 -2.42
CA LEU A 57 -2.66 -10.66 -2.42
C LEU A 57 -3.52 -10.22 -3.60
N LYS A 58 -3.36 -10.85 -4.77
CA LYS A 58 -4.19 -10.61 -5.96
C LYS A 58 -5.58 -11.25 -5.86
N SER A 59 -5.70 -12.41 -5.20
CA SER A 59 -6.96 -13.14 -5.07
C SER A 59 -7.86 -12.65 -3.93
N GLY A 60 -7.44 -11.63 -3.17
CA GLY A 60 -8.27 -11.01 -2.13
C GLY A 60 -8.59 -11.90 -0.93
N ILE A 61 -7.84 -13.00 -0.73
CA ILE A 61 -8.06 -13.89 0.43
C ILE A 61 -7.62 -13.13 1.68
N GLY A 62 -8.56 -12.79 2.56
CA GLY A 62 -8.28 -12.03 3.80
C GLY A 62 -8.33 -10.50 3.66
N SER A 63 -8.58 -9.97 2.45
CA SER A 63 -8.90 -8.56 2.27
C SER A 63 -10.42 -8.42 2.23
N GLY A 64 -11.00 -7.81 3.26
CA GLY A 64 -12.32 -7.19 3.15
C GLY A 64 -12.38 -6.27 1.92
N PRO A 65 -13.58 -5.89 1.45
CA PRO A 65 -13.81 -5.36 0.11
C PRO A 65 -12.93 -4.14 -0.17
N VAL A 66 -11.80 -4.35 -0.84
CA VAL A 66 -11.04 -3.28 -1.45
C VAL A 66 -11.68 -3.00 -2.79
N ALA A 67 -12.31 -1.83 -2.85
CA ALA A 67 -13.09 -1.33 -3.96
C ALA A 67 -12.39 -1.61 -5.31
N LYS A 68 -13.20 -2.06 -6.26
CA LYS A 68 -12.87 -2.25 -7.68
C LYS A 68 -12.41 -0.91 -8.28
N GLY A 69 -11.12 -0.60 -8.12
CA GLY A 69 -10.43 0.49 -8.80
C GLY A 69 -9.56 -0.09 -9.90
N ASN A 70 -9.93 0.18 -11.14
CA ASN A 70 -9.15 -0.16 -12.33
C ASN A 70 -7.66 0.23 -12.17
N GLY A 71 -6.78 -0.70 -12.50
CA GLY A 71 -5.41 -0.39 -12.94
C GLY A 71 -4.32 -0.52 -11.88
N GLY A 72 -3.41 -1.46 -12.15
CA GLY A 72 -1.97 -1.34 -11.87
C GLY A 72 -1.54 -1.04 -10.43
N ALA A 73 -1.05 -2.06 -9.74
CA ALA A 73 0.00 -2.00 -8.70
C ALA A 73 0.48 -0.59 -8.27
N LYS A 74 -0.28 0.13 -7.41
CA LYS A 74 0.20 1.43 -6.89
C LYS A 74 -0.48 1.90 -5.59
N GLY A 75 -0.63 1.02 -4.60
CA GLY A 75 -1.31 1.34 -3.33
C GLY A 75 -0.59 2.30 -2.37
N GLY A 76 0.69 2.63 -2.57
CA GLY A 76 1.45 3.50 -1.62
C GLY A 76 2.00 4.80 -2.22
N ILE A 77 2.46 4.76 -3.46
CA ILE A 77 3.10 5.91 -4.12
C ILE A 77 2.08 6.72 -4.92
N SER A 78 1.08 6.09 -5.54
CA SER A 78 0.04 6.83 -6.28
C SER A 78 -0.86 7.61 -5.34
N SER A 79 -1.20 7.04 -4.19
CA SER A 79 -2.04 7.70 -3.18
C SER A 79 -1.31 8.88 -2.54
N LYS A 80 -0.01 8.75 -2.24
CA LYS A 80 0.82 9.87 -1.77
C LYS A 80 1.02 10.95 -2.84
N LEU A 81 1.25 10.57 -4.09
CA LEU A 81 1.38 11.51 -5.20
C LEU A 81 0.07 12.27 -5.48
N ALA A 82 -1.07 11.58 -5.43
CA ALA A 82 -2.39 12.21 -5.54
C ALA A 82 -2.66 13.19 -4.39
N LYS A 83 -2.28 12.83 -3.16
CA LYS A 83 -2.34 13.74 -2.00
C LYS A 83 -1.44 14.97 -2.19
N LEU A 84 -0.23 14.80 -2.71
CA LEU A 84 0.69 15.91 -3.02
C LEU A 84 0.11 16.85 -4.07
N ALA A 85 -0.45 16.31 -5.17
CA ALA A 85 -1.06 17.13 -6.21
C ALA A 85 -2.27 17.93 -5.69
N ASN A 86 -3.09 17.32 -4.83
CA ASN A 86 -4.20 18.00 -4.17
C ASN A 86 -3.72 19.10 -3.21
N LEU A 87 -2.66 18.84 -2.42
CA LEU A 87 -2.08 19.84 -1.53
C LEU A 87 -1.51 21.04 -2.32
N ALA A 88 -0.78 20.79 -3.41
CA ALA A 88 -0.28 21.86 -4.28
C ALA A 88 -1.43 22.74 -4.81
N SER A 89 -2.52 22.12 -5.27
CA SER A 89 -3.71 22.84 -5.74
C SER A 89 -4.39 23.66 -4.64
N GLN A 90 -4.38 23.17 -3.39
CA GLN A 90 -4.91 23.90 -2.25
C GLN A 90 -4.02 25.08 -1.87
N ILE A 91 -2.69 24.92 -1.90
CA ILE A 91 -1.74 26.00 -1.64
C ILE A 91 -1.97 27.14 -2.63
N GLU A 92 -2.01 26.88 -3.94
CA GLU A 92 -2.22 27.93 -4.94
C GLU A 92 -3.54 28.70 -4.75
N LYS A 93 -4.63 28.01 -4.39
CA LYS A 93 -5.91 28.66 -4.11
C LYS A 93 -5.82 29.56 -2.89
N THR A 94 -5.19 29.06 -1.83
CA THR A 94 -5.07 29.78 -0.55
C THR A 94 -4.16 31.00 -0.69
N GLU A 95 -3.07 30.89 -1.46
CA GLU A 95 -2.18 32.02 -1.78
C GLU A 95 -2.90 33.13 -2.55
N LYS A 96 -3.75 32.77 -3.53
CA LYS A 96 -4.57 33.75 -4.25
C LYS A 96 -5.56 34.46 -3.33
N GLU A 97 -6.15 33.73 -2.39
CA GLU A 97 -7.08 34.29 -1.42
C GLU A 97 -6.37 35.20 -0.41
N LEU A 98 -5.19 34.78 0.07
CA LEU A 98 -4.32 35.58 0.93
C LEU A 98 -3.94 36.90 0.24
N GLY A 99 -3.57 36.85 -1.05
CA GLY A 99 -3.29 38.06 -1.83
C GLY A 99 -4.47 39.02 -1.92
N LYS A 100 -5.71 38.50 -2.06
CA LYS A 100 -6.92 39.33 -2.04
C LYS A 100 -7.15 39.97 -0.67
N LEU A 101 -7.00 39.19 0.40
CA LEU A 101 -7.17 39.69 1.77
C LEU A 101 -6.12 40.76 2.11
N GLN A 102 -4.87 40.56 1.69
CA GLN A 102 -3.81 41.57 1.82
C GLN A 102 -4.13 42.84 1.04
N ALA A 103 -4.62 42.73 -0.19
CA ALA A 103 -5.03 43.90 -0.97
C ALA A 103 -6.19 44.66 -0.31
N GLN A 104 -7.18 43.94 0.23
CA GLN A 104 -8.28 44.54 1.00
C GLN A 104 -7.79 45.22 2.27
N PHE A 105 -6.88 44.57 3.01
CA PHE A 105 -6.27 45.14 4.21
C PHE A 105 -5.50 46.42 3.91
N GLU A 106 -4.65 46.42 2.88
CA GLU A 106 -3.89 47.60 2.48
C GLU A 106 -4.80 48.73 1.94
N ALA A 107 -5.87 48.39 1.23
CA ALA A 107 -6.86 49.37 0.80
C ALA A 107 -7.57 50.02 2.00
N LEU A 108 -8.02 49.22 2.97
CA LEU A 108 -8.65 49.71 4.21
C LEU A 108 -7.67 50.51 5.06
N LYS A 109 -6.42 50.06 5.17
CA LYS A 109 -5.35 50.75 5.89
C LYS A 109 -5.04 52.13 5.29
N LYS A 110 -5.06 52.26 3.97
CA LYS A 110 -4.88 53.57 3.29
C LYS A 110 -6.09 54.49 3.40
N SER A 111 -7.27 53.94 3.68
CA SER A 111 -8.49 54.71 3.92
C SER A 111 -8.66 55.20 5.36
N LEU A 112 -7.74 54.78 6.24
CA LEU A 112 -7.59 55.25 7.63
C LEU A 112 -6.51 56.34 7.68
#